data_AF-A0A5R2MYR3-F1
#
_entry.id   AF-A0A5R2MYR3-F1
#
_cell.length_a   1.000
_cell.length_b   1.000
_cell.length_c   1.000
_cell.angle_alpha   90.00
_cell.angle_beta   90.00
_cell.angle_gamma   90.00
#
_symmetry.space_group_name_H-M   'P 1'
#
loop_
_entity.id
_entity.type
_entity.pdbx_description
1 polymer ?
#
loop_
_entity_poly.entity_id
_entity_poly.type
_entity_poly.pdbx_seq_one_letter_code
_entity_poly.pdbx_strand_id
1 'polypeptide(L)'
;QISQTEAVDIATRHFGIAGSVTPLDSERDRNFKLTAPDQSLWILKIVNASEPLVESEFQTALFDHLERHSPDLAVPRLRKTGRGASLAHTKVPGGEDHAVRLVSWLPG
;
A
#
# COMPACT_ATOMS: atom_id res chain seq x y z
N GLN A 1 5.84 -13.52 8.99
CA GLN A 1 6.09 -12.78 7.73
C GLN A 1 4.86 -12.91 6.83
N ILE A 2 4.28 -11.81 6.32
CA ILE A 2 3.14 -11.78 5.35
C ILE A 2 3.43 -12.48 4.01
N SER A 3 2.84 -13.63 3.76
CA SER A 3 2.90 -14.34 2.47
C SER A 3 2.25 -13.55 1.31
N GLN A 4 2.45 -14.03 0.07
CA GLN A 4 1.75 -13.48 -1.10
C GLN A 4 0.22 -13.65 -0.98
N THR A 5 -0.24 -14.79 -0.46
CA THR A 5 -1.68 -15.03 -0.20
C THR A 5 -2.25 -14.00 0.78
N GLU A 6 -1.56 -13.76 1.89
CA GLU A 6 -1.98 -12.74 2.86
C GLU A 6 -1.97 -11.33 2.23
N ALA A 7 -1.01 -11.02 1.36
CA ALA A 7 -0.99 -9.75 0.64
C ALA A 7 -2.18 -9.58 -0.32
N VAL A 8 -2.61 -10.64 -1.02
CA VAL A 8 -3.83 -10.62 -1.85
C VAL A 8 -5.07 -10.41 -0.98
N ASP A 9 -5.16 -11.10 0.15
CA ASP A 9 -6.28 -10.96 1.08
C ASP A 9 -6.37 -9.54 1.64
N ILE A 10 -5.23 -8.95 2.02
CA ILE A 10 -5.12 -7.56 2.48
C ILE A 10 -5.57 -6.60 1.37
N ALA A 11 -5.07 -6.76 0.14
CA ALA A 11 -5.44 -5.92 -0.99
C ALA A 11 -6.96 -5.97 -1.27
N THR A 12 -7.52 -7.19 -1.27
CA THR A 12 -8.94 -7.42 -1.51
C THR A 12 -9.78 -6.81 -0.39
N ARG A 13 -9.45 -7.10 0.87
CA ARG A 13 -10.20 -6.66 2.05
C ARG A 13 -10.23 -5.15 2.21
N HIS A 14 -9.10 -4.48 2.01
CA HIS A 14 -8.96 -3.06 2.32
C HIS A 14 -9.20 -2.16 1.11
N PHE A 15 -8.77 -2.57 -0.08
CA PHE A 15 -8.78 -1.75 -1.29
C PHE A 15 -9.71 -2.28 -2.38
N GLY A 16 -10.32 -3.46 -2.18
CA GLY A 16 -11.25 -4.05 -3.14
C GLY A 16 -10.58 -4.60 -4.40
N ILE A 17 -9.27 -4.89 -4.35
CA ILE A 17 -8.51 -5.36 -5.52
C ILE A 17 -8.12 -6.83 -5.33
N ALA A 18 -8.87 -7.72 -6.00
CA ALA A 18 -8.59 -9.16 -6.07
C ALA A 18 -7.63 -9.48 -7.24
N GLY A 19 -6.40 -8.99 -7.13
CA GLY A 19 -5.35 -9.14 -8.14
C GLY A 19 -4.30 -10.20 -7.81
N SER A 20 -3.28 -10.31 -8.66
CA SER A 20 -2.07 -11.09 -8.37
C SER A 20 -0.98 -10.21 -7.76
N VAL A 21 -0.15 -10.78 -6.89
CA VAL A 21 0.95 -10.06 -6.25
C VAL A 21 2.30 -10.70 -6.56
N THR A 22 3.33 -9.87 -6.70
CA THR A 22 4.73 -10.30 -6.79
C THR A 22 5.55 -9.53 -5.76
N PRO A 23 6.34 -10.19 -4.90
CA PRO A 23 7.24 -9.50 -3.98
C PRO A 23 8.21 -8.59 -4.74
N LEU A 24 8.49 -7.42 -4.17
CA LEU A 24 9.55 -6.53 -4.61
C LEU A 24 10.68 -6.56 -3.59
N ASP A 25 11.92 -6.44 -4.04
CA ASP A 25 13.06 -6.35 -3.14
C ASP A 25 12.90 -5.11 -2.23
N SER A 26 12.90 -5.35 -0.92
CA SER A 26 12.80 -4.30 0.08
C SER A 26 13.54 -4.72 1.35
N GLU A 27 14.26 -3.79 1.98
CA GLU A 27 15.09 -4.10 3.14
C GLU A 27 14.29 -4.27 4.44
N ARG A 28 13.38 -3.34 4.73
CA ARG A 28 12.66 -3.26 6.03
C ARG A 28 11.15 -3.41 5.89
N ASP A 29 10.58 -2.75 4.90
CA ASP A 29 9.17 -2.88 4.53
C ASP A 29 8.96 -4.11 3.68
N ARG A 30 7.69 -4.46 3.44
CA ARG A 30 7.34 -5.48 2.46
C ARG A 30 6.49 -4.87 1.37
N ASN A 31 7.12 -4.72 0.21
CA ASN A 31 6.46 -4.17 -0.97
C ASN A 31 6.05 -5.31 -1.90
N PHE A 32 4.82 -5.25 -2.38
CA PHE A 32 4.32 -6.16 -3.39
C PHE A 32 3.83 -5.37 -4.58
N LYS A 33 4.27 -5.74 -5.78
CA LYS A 33 3.62 -5.32 -7.01
C LYS A 33 2.28 -6.04 -7.11
N LEU A 34 1.19 -5.29 -7.16
CA LEU A 34 -0.16 -5.79 -7.32
C LEU A 34 -0.64 -5.50 -8.74
N THR A 35 -1.04 -6.55 -9.46
CA THR A 35 -1.68 -6.45 -10.79
C THR A 35 -3.16 -6.70 -10.62
N ALA A 36 -3.98 -5.67 -10.80
CA ALA A 36 -5.42 -5.77 -10.71
C ALA A 36 -6.03 -6.49 -11.95
N PRO A 37 -7.28 -6.98 -11.86
CA PRO A 37 -7.95 -7.64 -12.99
C PRO A 37 -8.03 -6.78 -14.26
N ASP A 38 -8.18 -5.46 -14.09
CA ASP A 38 -8.20 -4.46 -15.17
C ASP A 38 -6.81 -4.11 -15.73
N GLN A 39 -5.78 -4.85 -15.34
CA GLN A 39 -4.37 -4.64 -15.69
C GLN A 39 -3.73 -3.38 -15.07
N SER A 40 -4.44 -2.65 -14.21
CA SER A 40 -3.82 -1.55 -13.45
C SER A 40 -2.78 -2.09 -12.47
N LEU A 41 -1.66 -1.38 -12.37
CA LEU A 41 -0.52 -1.77 -11.54
C LEU A 41 -0.43 -0.88 -10.29
N TRP A 42 -0.16 -1.52 -9.16
CA TRP A 42 -0.06 -0.88 -7.86
C TRP A 42 1.12 -1.42 -7.07
N ILE A 43 1.53 -0.68 -6.04
CA ILE A 43 2.46 -1.14 -5.01
C ILE A 43 1.68 -1.21 -3.70
N LEU A 44 1.45 -2.42 -3.21
CA LEU A 44 0.95 -2.68 -1.87
C LEU A 44 2.14 -2.64 -0.92
N LYS A 45 2.18 -1.64 -0.04
CA LYS A 45 3.21 -1.51 0.99
C LYS A 45 2.67 -1.98 2.32
N ILE A 46 3.31 -2.99 2.89
CA ILE A 46 3.14 -3.35 4.29
C ILE A 46 4.30 -2.76 5.07
N VAL A 47 3.99 -1.75 5.88
CA VAL A 47 4.96 -1.02 6.69
C VAL A 47 5.43 -1.92 7.84
N ASN A 48 6.72 -1.86 8.16
CA ASN A 48 7.24 -2.55 9.33
C ASN A 48 6.54 -2.05 10.61
N ALA A 49 6.10 -2.94 11.48
CA ALA A 49 5.37 -2.54 12.70
C ALA A 49 6.24 -1.75 13.70
N SER A 50 7.56 -1.81 13.57
CA SER A 50 8.48 -0.96 14.33
C SER A 50 8.57 0.49 13.81
N GLU A 51 8.04 0.77 12.61
CA GLU A 51 8.01 2.14 12.08
C GLU A 51 7.02 3.01 12.87
N PRO A 52 7.42 4.21 13.31
CA PRO A 52 6.51 5.13 13.97
C PRO A 52 5.32 5.49 13.07
N LEU A 53 4.09 5.38 13.60
CA LEU A 53 2.86 5.71 12.87
C LEU A 53 2.91 7.11 12.22
N VAL A 54 3.53 8.08 12.91
CA VAL A 54 3.69 9.45 12.44
C VAL A 54 4.45 9.56 11.11
N GLU A 55 5.41 8.66 10.84
CA GLU A 55 6.15 8.64 9.58
C GLU A 55 5.25 8.18 8.42
N SER A 56 4.45 7.14 8.66
CA SER A 56 3.47 6.65 7.70
C SER A 56 2.34 7.66 7.45
N GLU A 57 1.88 8.37 8.48
CA GLU A 57 0.92 9.46 8.36
C GLU A 57 1.51 10.65 7.58
N PHE A 58 2.75 11.04 7.88
CA PHE A 58 3.44 12.10 7.16
C PHE A 58 3.58 11.79 5.67
N GLN A 59 4.06 10.58 5.32
CA GLN A 59 4.19 10.18 3.93
C GLN A 59 2.84 10.15 3.21
N THR A 60 1.79 9.73 3.92
CA THR A 60 0.43 9.72 3.39
C THR A 60 -0.07 11.14 3.12
N ALA A 61 0.11 12.06 4.08
CA ALA A 61 -0.26 13.45 3.93
C ALA A 61 0.51 14.14 2.79
N LEU A 62 1.78 13.78 2.61
CA LEU A 62 2.62 14.28 1.51
C LEU A 62 2.04 13.89 0.15
N PHE A 63 1.72 12.60 -0.08
CA PHE A 63 1.14 12.18 -1.35
C PHE A 63 -0.22 12.82 -1.61
N ASP A 64 -1.08 12.92 -0.59
CA ASP A 64 -2.38 13.58 -0.70
C ASP A 64 -2.25 15.08 -1.01
N HIS A 65 -1.25 15.75 -0.42
CA HIS A 65 -0.93 17.14 -0.75
C HIS A 65 -0.47 17.30 -2.20
N LEU A 66 0.44 16.43 -2.66
CA LEU A 66 0.97 16.47 -4.03
C LEU A 66 -0.11 16.17 -5.07
N GLU A 67 -1.05 15.28 -4.76
CA GLU A 67 -2.20 15.01 -5.63
C GLU A 67 -3.10 16.23 -5.79
N ARG A 68 -3.31 17.00 -4.72
CA ARG A 68 -4.17 18.20 -4.74
C ARG A 68 -3.49 19.43 -5.36
N HIS A 69 -2.21 19.63 -5.11
CA HIS A 69 -1.52 20.88 -5.47
C HIS A 69 -0.55 20.74 -6.65
N SER A 70 -0.25 19.52 -7.08
CA SER A 70 0.68 19.25 -8.18
C SER A 70 0.29 17.95 -8.93
N PRO A 71 -0.92 17.91 -9.53
CA PRO A 71 -1.45 16.72 -10.19
C PRO A 71 -0.61 16.27 -11.39
N ASP A 72 0.16 17.17 -11.99
CA ASP A 72 1.01 16.90 -13.15
C ASP A 72 2.38 16.27 -12.77
N LEU A 73 2.72 16.21 -11.47
CA LEU A 73 3.94 15.54 -11.04
C LEU A 73 3.81 14.02 -11.18
N ALA A 74 4.84 13.39 -11.76
CA ALA A 74 4.97 11.94 -11.87
C ALA A 74 5.36 11.30 -10.53
N VAL A 75 4.46 11.37 -9.54
CA VAL A 75 4.61 10.77 -8.21
C VAL A 75 3.51 9.73 -7.97
N PRO A 76 3.76 8.72 -7.11
CA PRO A 76 2.73 7.73 -6.80
C PRO A 76 1.46 8.38 -6.22
N ARG A 77 0.30 7.88 -6.63
CA ARG A 77 -1.02 8.32 -6.15
C ARG A 77 -1.59 7.31 -5.17
N LEU A 78 -2.21 7.80 -4.09
CA LEU A 78 -2.77 6.93 -3.05
C LEU A 78 -4.11 6.34 -3.53
N ARG A 79 -4.26 5.03 -3.39
CA ARG A 79 -5.58 4.39 -3.47
C ARG A 79 -6.20 4.39 -2.08
N LYS A 80 -7.32 5.08 -1.91
CA LYS A 80 -8.09 5.04 -0.66
C LYS A 80 -8.69 3.64 -0.47
N THR A 81 -8.81 3.23 0.79
CA THR A 81 -9.54 2.03 1.19
C THR A 81 -11.03 2.15 0.86
N GLY A 82 -11.78 1.05 0.93
CA GLY A 82 -13.24 1.07 0.79
C GLY A 82 -13.97 1.96 1.82
N ARG A 83 -13.29 2.40 2.89
CA ARG A 83 -13.80 3.34 3.90
C ARG A 83 -13.29 4.78 3.70
N GLY A 84 -12.57 5.06 2.62
CA GLY A 84 -12.02 6.39 2.31
C GLY A 84 -10.72 6.75 3.02
N ALA A 85 -10.19 5.89 3.90
CA ALA A 85 -8.89 6.11 4.56
C ALA A 85 -7.73 5.83 3.61
N SER A 86 -6.62 6.57 3.74
CA SER A 86 -5.38 6.31 2.99
C SER A 86 -4.48 5.24 3.61
N LEU A 87 -4.62 5.00 4.92
CA LEU A 87 -3.93 3.95 5.65
C LEU A 87 -4.96 2.93 6.13
N ALA A 88 -4.65 1.66 5.89
CA ALA A 88 -5.30 0.52 6.51
C ALA A 88 -4.39 -0.06 7.59
N HIS A 89 -4.97 -0.85 8.48
CA HIS A 89 -4.24 -1.62 9.49
C HIS A 89 -4.58 -3.09 9.34
N THR A 90 -3.56 -3.94 9.36
CA THR A 90 -3.71 -5.39 9.29
C THR A 90 -2.87 -6.07 10.36
N LYS A 91 -3.47 -7.07 11.02
CA LYS A 91 -2.78 -7.94 11.97
C LYS A 91 -2.59 -9.30 11.35
N VAL A 92 -1.34 -9.75 11.30
CA VAL A 92 -1.01 -11.13 10.97
C VAL A 92 -1.38 -12.01 12.17
N PRO A 93 -1.85 -13.25 12.01
CA PRO A 93 -2.12 -14.14 13.14
C PRO A 93 -0.88 -14.26 14.06
N GLY A 94 -1.03 -13.86 15.33
CA GLY A 94 0.05 -13.86 16.32
C GLY A 94 1.14 -12.79 16.10
N GLY A 95 0.94 -11.87 15.16
CA GLY A 95 1.89 -10.82 14.80
C GLY A 95 1.47 -9.41 15.25
N GLU A 96 2.31 -8.45 14.91
CA GLU A 96 2.11 -7.03 15.20
C GLU A 96 1.08 -6.38 14.25
N ASP A 97 0.60 -5.20 14.62
CA ASP A 97 -0.27 -4.39 13.77
C ASP A 97 0.57 -3.63 12.74
N HIS A 98 0.30 -3.87 11.46
CA HIS A 98 1.02 -3.24 10.37
C HIS A 98 0.15 -2.19 9.69
N ALA A 99 0.70 -0.99 9.50
CA ALA A 99 0.11 -0.02 8.59
C ALA A 99 0.27 -0.50 7.14
N VAL A 100 -0.76 -0.27 6.34
CA VAL A 100 -0.83 -0.69 4.94
C VAL A 100 -1.30 0.47 4.09
N ARG A 101 -0.59 0.70 2.98
CA ARG A 101 -1.02 1.63 1.94
C ARG A 101 -0.87 1.02 0.56
N LEU A 102 -1.69 1.52 -0.35
CA LEU A 102 -1.64 1.15 -1.75
C LEU A 102 -1.39 2.41 -2.57
N VAL A 103 -0.35 2.36 -3.41
CA VAL A 103 0.03 3.49 -4.28
C VAL A 103 0.13 3.05 -5.73
N SER A 104 -0.13 3.94 -6.67
CA SER A 104 -0.02 3.64 -8.10
C SER A 104 1.41 3.23 -8.46
N TRP A 105 1.54 2.27 -9.37
CA TRP A 105 2.82 1.94 -9.98
C TRP A 105 3.30 3.10 -10.85
N LEU A 106 4.59 3.42 -10.78
CA LEU A 106 5.24 4.30 -11.74
C LEU A 106 6.21 3.45 -12.57
N PRO A 107 6.10 3.47 -13.91
CA PRO A 107 7.09 2.83 -14.77
C PRO A 107 8.42 3.58 -14.69
N GLY A 108 9.52 2.86 -14.47
CA GLY A 108 10.86 3.42 -14.36
C GLY A 108 11.86 2.36 -13.93
#